data_AF-A0A2K3L4Y3-F1
#
_entry.id   AF-A0A2K3L4Y3-F1
#
_cell.length_a   1.000
_cell.length_b   1.000
_cell.length_c   1.000
_cell.angle_alpha   90.00
_cell.angle_beta   90.00
_cell.angle_gamma   90.00
#
_symmetry.space_group_name_H-M   'P 1'
#
loop_
_entity.id
_entity.type
_entity.pdbx_description
1 polymer ?
#
loop_
_entity_poly.entity_id
_entity_poly.type
_entity_poly.pdbx_seq_one_letter_code
_entity_poly.pdbx_strand_id
1 'polypeptide(L)'
;ELESKEEEFKCRVKELESTKKLFESQVEDLKSKEKQFEGRWKELEIKENNFKVKVKELNLKEKQFDGQQREPESRTKYIDGEKKSVVFGRTSLQLDTSEKTDRFEPLYSGILVDIRESSDPSRHVLEMIQNPIIPLCKKRDSVVTIADYRIYLLEQLMRISPIIKPCVREEALKLALDMKAKMKENTENSLEVLGFLMLLSIYGLVDSFNEDEVLELFAFVAQHKIAVELFGTLGFANKASDFVEKNLIRKKQFVGAVRFSCAYNLNVKNKLVDMLREHVQNAKLICDSRCEKTNSIEIKGKAKDQEIASLQAVLQCILDCNLQSDDLFDKEIRYRILELKANKDI
;
A
#
# COMPACT_ATOMS: atom_id res chain seq x y z
N GLU A 1 -51.54 24.79 34.99
CA GLU A 1 -50.06 24.77 35.07
C GLU A 1 -49.51 23.46 35.65
N LEU A 2 -50.05 22.96 36.77
CA LEU A 2 -49.68 21.65 37.34
C LEU A 2 -49.96 20.46 36.41
N GLU A 3 -51.13 20.45 35.76
CA GLU A 3 -51.56 19.37 34.86
C GLU A 3 -50.66 19.21 33.62
N SER A 4 -50.20 20.33 33.05
CA SER A 4 -49.26 20.34 31.92
C SER A 4 -47.85 19.87 32.32
N LYS A 5 -47.41 20.18 33.55
CA LYS A 5 -46.15 19.68 34.10
C LYS A 5 -46.21 18.17 34.41
N GLU A 6 -47.38 17.66 34.79
CA GLU A 6 -47.61 16.23 35.02
C GLU A 6 -47.58 15.41 33.71
N GLU A 7 -48.20 15.91 32.65
CA GLU A 7 -48.12 15.28 31.32
C GLU A 7 -46.71 15.29 30.74
N GLU A 8 -45.95 16.38 30.91
CA GLU A 8 -44.56 16.45 30.48
C GLU A 8 -43.68 15.43 31.23
N PHE A 9 -43.88 15.29 32.55
CA PHE A 9 -43.18 14.29 33.36
C PHE A 9 -43.49 12.86 32.87
N LYS A 10 -44.75 12.58 32.56
CA LYS A 10 -45.19 11.27 32.05
C LYS A 10 -44.57 10.93 30.69
N CYS A 11 -44.40 11.93 29.82
CA CYS A 11 -43.70 11.76 28.54
C CYS A 11 -42.21 11.46 28.75
N ARG A 12 -41.51 12.22 29.60
CA ARG A 12 -40.09 11.98 29.91
C ARG A 12 -39.83 10.62 30.54
N VAL A 13 -40.73 10.15 31.41
CA VAL A 13 -40.63 8.81 32.02
C VAL A 13 -40.69 7.72 30.94
N LYS A 14 -41.57 7.83 29.95
CA LYS A 14 -41.66 6.87 28.84
C LYS A 14 -40.44 6.89 27.91
N GLU A 15 -39.86 8.06 27.66
CA GLU A 15 -38.60 8.18 26.90
C GLU A 15 -37.42 7.54 27.65
N LEU A 16 -37.30 7.79 28.95
CA LEU A 16 -36.28 7.16 29.79
C LEU A 16 -36.44 5.64 29.82
N GLU A 17 -37.68 5.14 29.88
CA GLU A 17 -37.97 3.71 29.89
C GLU A 17 -37.61 3.05 28.55
N SER A 18 -37.84 3.73 27.43
CA SER A 18 -37.42 3.28 26.09
C SER A 18 -35.89 3.29 25.94
N THR A 19 -35.24 4.33 26.45
CA THR A 19 -33.77 4.47 26.44
C THR A 19 -33.11 3.39 27.31
N LYS A 20 -33.68 3.07 28.47
CA LYS A 20 -33.21 1.98 29.34
C LYS A 20 -33.24 0.63 28.61
N LYS A 21 -34.33 0.31 27.90
CA LYS A 21 -34.46 -0.93 27.12
C LYS A 21 -33.42 -1.02 26.00
N LEU A 22 -33.10 0.10 25.36
CA LEU A 22 -32.05 0.16 24.34
C LEU A 22 -30.67 -0.16 24.95
N PHE A 23 -30.35 0.43 26.11
CA PHE A 23 -29.11 0.13 26.82
C PHE A 23 -29.02 -1.32 27.28
N GLU A 24 -30.11 -1.91 27.78
CA GLU A 24 -30.15 -3.33 28.16
C GLU A 24 -29.85 -4.25 26.96
N SER A 25 -30.39 -3.94 25.78
CA SER A 25 -30.09 -4.67 24.55
C SER A 25 -28.63 -4.52 24.12
N GLN A 26 -28.05 -3.33 24.24
CA GLN A 26 -26.64 -3.09 23.91
C GLN A 26 -25.69 -3.82 24.86
N VAL A 27 -26.03 -3.89 26.15
CA VAL A 27 -25.24 -4.59 27.16
C VAL A 27 -25.23 -6.10 26.90
N GLU A 28 -26.36 -6.71 26.51
CA GLU A 28 -26.37 -8.14 26.16
C GLU A 28 -25.60 -8.43 24.85
N ASP A 29 -25.65 -7.54 23.85
CA ASP A 29 -24.81 -7.68 22.64
C ASP A 29 -23.31 -7.63 22.99
N LEU A 30 -22.89 -6.69 23.83
CA LEU A 30 -21.51 -6.58 24.31
C LEU A 30 -21.05 -7.81 25.09
N LYS A 31 -21.91 -8.34 25.96
CA LYS A 31 -21.66 -9.56 26.73
C LYS A 31 -21.52 -10.80 25.84
N SER A 32 -22.26 -10.86 24.73
CA SER A 32 -22.11 -11.92 23.72
C SER A 32 -20.77 -11.82 22.99
N LYS A 33 -20.33 -10.59 22.65
CA LYS A 33 -19.03 -10.33 22.02
C LYS A 33 -17.87 -10.65 22.95
N GLU A 34 -17.96 -10.30 24.23
CA GLU A 34 -16.96 -10.65 25.25
C GLU A 34 -16.74 -12.16 25.35
N LYS A 35 -17.83 -12.95 25.42
CA LYS A 35 -17.74 -14.42 25.40
C LYS A 35 -17.09 -14.96 24.12
N GLN A 36 -17.37 -14.35 22.97
CA GLN A 36 -16.75 -14.73 21.71
C GLN A 36 -15.24 -14.45 21.72
N PHE A 37 -14.81 -13.31 22.26
CA PHE A 37 -13.39 -12.97 22.40
C PHE A 37 -12.67 -13.91 23.35
N GLU A 38 -13.28 -14.27 24.48
CA GLU A 38 -12.67 -15.20 25.41
C GLU A 38 -12.46 -16.60 24.80
N GLY A 39 -13.39 -17.06 23.96
CA GLY A 39 -13.23 -18.31 23.19
C GLY A 39 -12.04 -18.24 22.22
N ARG A 40 -11.92 -17.14 21.45
CA ARG A 40 -10.79 -16.92 20.53
C ARG A 40 -9.46 -16.81 21.27
N TRP A 41 -9.45 -16.21 22.46
CA TRP A 41 -8.26 -16.07 23.29
C TRP A 41 -7.72 -17.42 23.74
N LYS A 42 -8.58 -18.32 24.22
CA LYS A 42 -8.20 -19.69 24.62
C LYS A 42 -7.64 -20.49 23.45
N GLU A 43 -8.18 -20.31 22.24
CA GLU A 43 -7.66 -20.95 21.02
C GLU A 43 -6.25 -20.43 20.65
N LEU A 44 -6.00 -19.13 20.82
CA LEU A 44 -4.69 -18.53 20.62
C LEU A 44 -3.66 -19.01 21.64
N GLU A 45 -4.06 -19.16 22.91
CA GLU A 45 -3.20 -19.68 23.98
C GLU A 45 -2.76 -21.13 23.70
N ILE A 46 -3.65 -21.98 23.18
CA ILE A 46 -3.30 -23.34 22.73
C ILE A 46 -2.34 -23.29 21.53
N LYS A 47 -2.58 -22.39 20.56
CA LYS A 47 -1.68 -22.20 19.40
C LYS A 47 -0.29 -21.75 19.84
N GLU A 48 -0.18 -20.80 20.77
CA GLU A 48 1.09 -20.34 21.33
C GLU A 48 1.88 -21.47 22.00
N ASN A 49 1.21 -22.29 22.82
CA ASN A 49 1.84 -23.44 23.46
C ASN A 49 2.33 -24.49 22.44
N ASN A 50 1.55 -24.74 21.37
CA ASN A 50 1.99 -25.59 20.26
C ASN A 50 3.21 -25.03 19.52
N PHE A 51 3.28 -23.71 19.33
CA PHE A 51 4.46 -23.06 18.76
C PHE A 51 5.68 -23.21 19.67
N LYS A 52 5.51 -23.05 20.98
CA LYS A 52 6.60 -23.19 21.96
C LYS A 52 7.22 -24.59 21.94
N VAL A 53 6.42 -25.64 21.74
CA VAL A 53 6.91 -27.01 21.57
C VAL A 53 7.66 -27.18 20.25
N LYS A 54 7.12 -26.69 19.12
CA LYS A 54 7.77 -26.76 17.80
C LYS A 54 9.11 -26.00 17.76
N VAL A 55 9.21 -24.87 18.43
CA VAL A 55 10.46 -24.09 18.55
C VAL A 55 11.54 -24.89 19.29
N LYS A 56 11.18 -25.60 20.36
CA LYS A 56 12.12 -26.46 21.08
C LYS A 56 12.61 -27.63 20.21
N GLU A 57 11.74 -28.19 19.37
CA GLU A 57 12.11 -29.26 18.43
C GLU A 57 13.07 -28.77 17.34
N LEU A 58 12.85 -27.56 16.80
CA LEU A 58 13.73 -26.96 15.79
C LEU A 58 15.12 -26.61 16.35
N ASN A 59 15.20 -26.12 17.58
CA ASN A 59 16.49 -25.88 18.24
C ASN A 59 17.33 -27.16 18.42
N LEU A 60 16.68 -28.33 18.52
CA LEU A 60 17.39 -29.61 18.57
C LEU A 60 17.91 -30.03 17.19
N LYS A 61 17.18 -29.71 16.11
CA LYS A 61 17.59 -29.98 14.73
C LYS A 61 18.71 -29.04 14.27
N GLU A 62 18.68 -27.77 14.65
CA GLU A 62 19.73 -26.78 14.33
C GLU A 62 21.10 -27.21 14.87
N LYS A 63 21.15 -27.74 16.10
CA LYS A 63 22.38 -28.27 16.72
C LYS A 63 22.96 -29.51 16.00
N GLN A 64 22.18 -30.19 15.16
CA GLN A 64 22.67 -31.31 14.34
C GLN A 64 23.34 -30.84 13.03
N PHE A 65 22.97 -29.69 12.49
CA PHE A 65 23.49 -29.21 11.20
C PHE A 65 24.83 -28.47 11.31
N ASP A 66 25.15 -27.90 12.47
CA ASP A 66 26.40 -27.14 12.70
C ASP A 66 27.68 -28.02 12.70
N GLY A 67 27.52 -29.35 12.71
CA GLY A 67 28.65 -30.31 12.68
C GLY A 67 29.21 -30.65 11.29
N GLN A 68 28.57 -30.22 10.19
CA GLN A 68 28.75 -30.90 8.89
C GLN A 68 29.16 -30.05 7.68
N GLN A 69 29.46 -28.75 7.80
CA GLN A 69 29.87 -27.93 6.66
C GLN A 69 31.30 -27.35 6.79
N ARG A 70 32.26 -27.94 6.06
CA ARG A 70 33.43 -27.24 5.51
C ARG A 70 33.33 -27.31 3.98
N GLU A 71 33.44 -26.13 3.36
CA GLU A 71 33.69 -25.70 1.95
C GLU A 71 34.28 -26.70 0.91
N PRO A 72 34.27 -26.43 -0.43
CA PRO A 72 34.52 -25.10 -1.06
C PRO A 72 33.78 -24.72 -2.38
N GLU A 73 34.03 -23.46 -2.76
CA GLU A 73 33.70 -22.72 -3.99
C GLU A 73 34.44 -23.22 -5.26
N SER A 74 33.86 -23.00 -6.47
CA SER A 74 34.47 -22.21 -7.56
C SER A 74 33.83 -22.41 -8.96
N ARG A 75 33.93 -21.31 -9.75
CA ARG A 75 34.01 -21.16 -11.22
C ARG A 75 32.78 -20.75 -12.06
N THR A 76 32.87 -19.50 -12.51
CA THR A 76 32.25 -18.84 -13.67
C THR A 76 32.76 -19.34 -15.03
N LYS A 77 31.93 -19.23 -16.09
CA LYS A 77 32.22 -18.65 -17.44
C LYS A 77 31.03 -18.79 -18.45
N TYR A 78 30.66 -17.66 -19.08
CA TYR A 78 30.03 -17.32 -20.40
C TYR A 78 28.92 -18.23 -21.02
N ILE A 79 27.83 -17.72 -21.63
CA ILE A 79 27.74 -17.16 -23.00
C ILE A 79 26.48 -16.26 -23.19
N ASP A 80 26.64 -15.28 -24.08
CA ASP A 80 25.71 -14.28 -24.62
C ASP A 80 24.61 -14.84 -25.55
N GLY A 81 23.49 -14.13 -25.69
CA GLY A 81 22.37 -14.51 -26.54
C GLY A 81 21.19 -13.53 -26.48
N GLU A 82 21.24 -12.51 -27.34
CA GLU A 82 20.19 -11.53 -27.57
C GLU A 82 18.82 -12.15 -27.86
N LYS A 83 17.80 -11.77 -27.08
CA LYS A 83 16.41 -11.64 -27.53
C LYS A 83 15.87 -10.31 -27.01
N LYS A 84 15.43 -9.46 -27.93
CA LYS A 84 14.79 -8.15 -27.66
C LYS A 84 13.53 -8.35 -26.81
N SER A 85 13.65 -8.23 -25.50
CA SER A 85 12.54 -7.88 -24.61
C SER A 85 12.49 -6.36 -24.49
N VAL A 86 11.26 -5.83 -24.40
CA VAL A 86 11.01 -4.41 -24.16
C VAL A 86 11.83 -3.99 -22.94
N VAL A 87 12.72 -3.01 -23.14
CA VAL A 87 13.60 -2.47 -22.10
C VAL A 87 12.71 -1.83 -21.03
N PHE A 88 12.37 -2.59 -20.01
CA PHE A 88 11.82 -2.07 -18.76
C PHE A 88 12.89 -1.15 -18.17
N GLY A 89 12.55 0.13 -17.97
CA GLY A 89 13.49 1.16 -17.54
C GLY A 89 14.24 0.72 -16.29
N ARG A 90 15.54 0.44 -16.44
CA ARG A 90 16.49 -0.04 -15.41
C ARG A 90 16.63 0.87 -14.18
N THR A 91 15.82 1.93 -14.07
CA THR A 91 15.96 2.99 -13.07
C THR A 91 14.65 3.30 -12.32
N SER A 92 13.51 2.69 -12.70
CA SER A 92 12.19 3.12 -12.20
C SER A 92 11.64 2.39 -10.96
N LEU A 93 12.21 1.24 -10.57
CA LEU A 93 11.63 0.34 -9.56
C LEU A 93 12.18 0.53 -8.14
N GLN A 94 12.70 1.70 -7.78
CA GLN A 94 12.84 2.04 -6.37
C GLN A 94 11.50 2.61 -5.92
N LEU A 95 10.65 1.76 -5.35
CA LEU A 95 9.67 2.25 -4.39
C LEU A 95 10.49 3.00 -3.34
N ASP A 96 10.21 4.30 -3.13
CA ASP A 96 10.82 5.10 -2.06
C ASP A 96 10.41 4.51 -0.69
N THR A 97 10.99 3.37 -0.33
CA THR A 97 11.07 2.91 1.05
C THR A 97 12.16 3.77 1.67
N SER A 98 11.72 4.92 2.18
CA SER A 98 12.53 5.86 2.93
C SER A 98 13.41 5.13 3.95
N GLU A 99 14.72 5.39 3.87
CA GLU A 99 15.76 5.06 4.83
C GLU A 99 15.96 3.56 5.19
N LYS A 100 17.16 3.07 4.84
CA LYS A 100 17.86 1.85 5.30
C LYS A 100 17.79 0.65 4.36
N THR A 101 18.34 0.77 3.15
CA THR A 101 18.80 -0.38 2.36
C THR A 101 20.07 -1.04 2.93
N ASP A 102 20.85 -0.33 3.76
CA ASP A 102 22.17 -0.80 4.24
C ASP A 102 22.14 -2.02 5.21
N ARG A 103 20.95 -2.54 5.58
CA ARG A 103 20.81 -3.71 6.49
C ARG A 103 19.92 -4.84 5.98
N PHE A 104 19.42 -4.77 4.74
CA PHE A 104 18.54 -5.80 4.17
C PHE A 104 19.16 -6.58 3.00
N GLU A 105 20.32 -6.14 2.51
CA GLU A 105 21.05 -6.69 1.35
C GLU A 105 21.25 -8.23 1.38
N PRO A 106 21.68 -8.88 2.49
CA PRO A 106 22.06 -10.30 2.44
C PRO A 106 20.87 -11.27 2.35
N LEU A 107 19.67 -10.84 2.76
CA LEU A 107 18.50 -11.71 2.87
C LEU A 107 17.65 -11.66 1.59
N TYR A 108 17.56 -10.47 0.99
CA TYR A 108 16.93 -10.28 -0.32
C TYR A 108 17.81 -10.80 -1.47
N SER A 109 19.13 -10.82 -1.31
CA SER A 109 20.04 -11.42 -2.30
C SER A 109 19.83 -12.93 -2.42
N GLY A 110 19.63 -13.64 -1.31
CA GLY A 110 19.31 -15.08 -1.33
C GLY A 110 18.00 -15.36 -2.07
N ILE A 111 16.92 -14.63 -1.73
CA ILE A 111 15.62 -14.76 -2.39
C ILE A 111 15.72 -14.51 -3.90
N LEU A 112 16.49 -13.50 -4.32
CA LEU A 112 16.66 -13.21 -5.75
C LEU A 112 17.39 -14.34 -6.48
N VAL A 113 18.43 -14.92 -5.86
CA VAL A 113 19.14 -16.08 -6.41
C VAL A 113 18.17 -17.26 -6.53
N ASP A 114 17.42 -17.56 -5.47
CA ASP A 114 16.43 -18.64 -5.44
C ASP A 114 15.38 -18.50 -6.57
N ILE A 115 14.86 -17.29 -6.78
CA ILE A 115 13.90 -17.03 -7.87
C ILE A 115 14.54 -17.24 -9.25
N ARG A 116 15.79 -16.82 -9.44
CA ARG A 116 16.51 -16.95 -10.73
C ARG A 116 16.93 -18.38 -11.03
N GLU A 117 17.29 -19.15 -10.03
CA GLU A 117 17.71 -20.55 -10.16
C GLU A 117 16.50 -21.50 -10.24
N SER A 118 15.30 -21.02 -9.85
CA SER A 118 14.07 -21.77 -10.02
C SER A 118 13.79 -22.11 -11.49
N SER A 119 13.43 -23.37 -11.74
CA SER A 119 12.95 -23.84 -13.04
C SER A 119 11.61 -23.22 -13.46
N ASP A 120 10.84 -22.69 -12.50
CA ASP A 120 9.60 -21.96 -12.74
C ASP A 120 9.50 -20.76 -11.79
N PRO A 121 10.15 -19.63 -12.14
CA PRO A 121 10.18 -18.44 -11.29
C PRO A 121 8.77 -17.89 -11.00
N SER A 122 7.86 -18.01 -11.98
CA SER A 122 6.48 -17.53 -11.86
C SER A 122 5.67 -18.30 -10.84
N ARG A 123 5.82 -19.63 -10.80
CA ARG A 123 5.18 -20.48 -9.79
C ARG A 123 5.81 -20.27 -8.42
N HIS A 124 7.15 -20.23 -8.37
CA HIS A 124 7.88 -20.12 -7.11
C HIS A 124 7.53 -18.83 -6.35
N VAL A 125 7.48 -17.69 -7.06
CA VAL A 125 7.04 -16.41 -6.48
C VAL A 125 5.59 -16.48 -5.98
N LEU A 126 4.70 -17.16 -6.71
CA LEU A 126 3.31 -17.32 -6.28
C LEU A 126 3.20 -18.11 -4.97
N GLU A 127 3.95 -19.21 -4.86
CA GLU A 127 4.03 -20.04 -3.66
C GLU A 127 4.60 -19.26 -2.46
N MET A 128 5.62 -18.42 -2.69
CA MET A 128 6.19 -17.53 -1.66
C MET A 128 5.19 -16.46 -1.19
N ILE A 129 4.42 -15.87 -2.09
CA ILE A 129 3.39 -14.87 -1.75
C ILE A 129 2.27 -15.50 -0.90
N GLN A 130 1.89 -16.73 -1.22
CA GLN A 130 0.87 -17.49 -0.48
C GLN A 130 1.39 -17.97 0.89
N ASN A 131 2.68 -18.31 0.98
CA ASN A 131 3.31 -18.86 2.18
C ASN A 131 4.50 -18.00 2.64
N PRO A 132 4.25 -16.77 3.14
CA PRO A 132 5.31 -15.85 3.51
C PRO A 132 6.15 -16.41 4.68
N ILE A 133 7.47 -16.33 4.57
CA ILE A 133 8.41 -16.79 5.61
C ILE A 133 8.37 -15.81 6.80
N ILE A 134 7.73 -16.22 7.89
CA ILE A 134 7.47 -15.42 9.11
C ILE A 134 8.73 -14.75 9.73
N PRO A 135 9.94 -15.33 9.71
CA PRO A 135 11.17 -14.67 10.18
C PRO A 135 11.44 -13.26 9.60
N LEU A 136 10.95 -12.96 8.39
CA LEU A 136 11.16 -11.67 7.71
C LEU A 136 10.32 -10.53 8.29
N CYS A 137 9.16 -10.85 8.86
CA CYS A 137 8.15 -9.86 9.28
C CYS A 137 8.31 -9.40 10.74
N LYS A 138 9.28 -9.94 11.49
CA LYS A 138 9.46 -9.65 12.93
C LYS A 138 10.94 -9.50 13.31
N LYS A 139 11.56 -8.35 13.02
CA LYS A 139 12.81 -7.94 13.69
C LYS A 139 12.70 -6.53 14.28
N ARG A 140 13.43 -6.36 15.40
CA ARG A 140 13.14 -5.47 16.55
C ARG A 140 12.98 -3.96 16.30
N ASP A 141 13.35 -3.41 15.15
CA ASP A 141 13.28 -1.95 14.90
C ASP A 141 12.74 -1.55 13.51
N SER A 142 12.29 -2.50 12.68
CA SER A 142 11.63 -2.21 11.39
C SER A 142 10.75 -3.40 10.99
N VAL A 143 9.43 -3.21 11.01
CA VAL A 143 8.47 -4.24 10.61
C VAL A 143 8.33 -4.23 9.09
N VAL A 144 9.03 -5.13 8.39
CA VAL A 144 8.70 -5.42 6.98
C VAL A 144 7.31 -6.04 6.98
N THR A 145 6.35 -5.38 6.32
CA THR A 145 4.98 -5.90 6.26
C THR A 145 4.88 -7.02 5.24
N ILE A 146 3.81 -7.83 5.34
CA ILE A 146 3.52 -8.84 4.32
C ILE A 146 3.35 -8.20 2.95
N ALA A 147 2.79 -6.98 2.89
CA ALA A 147 2.67 -6.22 1.64
C ALA A 147 4.04 -5.86 1.05
N ASP A 148 4.98 -5.39 1.86
CA ASP A 148 6.35 -5.05 1.40
C ASP A 148 7.07 -6.27 0.81
N TYR A 149 6.99 -7.42 1.49
CA TYR A 149 7.56 -8.67 0.99
C TYR A 149 6.95 -9.08 -0.35
N ARG A 150 5.63 -8.98 -0.48
CA ARG A 150 4.93 -9.31 -1.74
C ARG A 150 5.32 -8.37 -2.87
N ILE A 151 5.36 -7.07 -2.62
CA ILE A 151 5.79 -6.07 -3.61
C ILE A 151 7.20 -6.41 -4.08
N TYR A 152 8.14 -6.67 -3.17
CA TYR A 152 9.51 -7.05 -3.52
C TYR A 152 9.55 -8.27 -4.45
N LEU A 153 8.83 -9.34 -4.12
CA LEU A 153 8.80 -10.56 -4.95
C LEU A 153 8.24 -10.29 -6.35
N LEU A 154 7.14 -9.53 -6.43
CA LEU A 154 6.52 -9.16 -7.70
C LEU A 154 7.44 -8.27 -8.53
N GLU A 155 8.19 -7.35 -7.92
CA GLU A 155 9.20 -6.55 -8.60
C GLU A 155 10.31 -7.42 -9.19
N GLN A 156 10.83 -8.41 -8.42
CA GLN A 156 11.84 -9.33 -8.97
C GLN A 156 11.28 -10.13 -10.14
N LEU A 157 10.04 -10.59 -10.04
CA LEU A 157 9.40 -11.34 -11.10
C LEU A 157 9.17 -10.48 -12.35
N MET A 158 8.78 -9.21 -12.21
CA MET A 158 8.70 -8.25 -13.32
C MET A 158 10.05 -8.06 -14.01
N ARG A 159 11.14 -8.00 -13.26
CA ARG A 159 12.51 -7.87 -13.82
C ARG A 159 12.94 -9.11 -14.58
N ILE A 160 12.57 -10.29 -14.09
CA ILE A 160 12.89 -11.57 -14.75
C ILE A 160 12.01 -11.78 -15.98
N SER A 161 10.74 -11.32 -15.92
CA SER A 161 9.74 -11.43 -16.99
C SER A 161 9.65 -12.83 -17.60
N PRO A 162 9.42 -13.90 -16.79
CA PRO A 162 9.33 -15.25 -17.31
C PRO A 162 8.07 -15.46 -18.14
N ILE A 163 8.08 -16.52 -18.97
CA ILE A 163 6.87 -16.97 -19.67
C ILE A 163 5.93 -17.62 -18.65
N ILE A 164 4.73 -17.06 -18.50
CA ILE A 164 3.72 -17.56 -17.57
C ILE A 164 2.99 -18.77 -18.19
N LYS A 165 3.07 -19.93 -17.52
CA LYS A 165 2.35 -21.14 -17.95
C LYS A 165 0.85 -21.03 -17.61
N PRO A 166 -0.05 -21.64 -18.40
CA PRO A 166 -1.50 -21.58 -18.14
C PRO A 166 -1.91 -22.05 -16.74
N CYS A 167 -1.34 -23.15 -16.23
CA CYS A 167 -1.63 -23.65 -14.89
C CYS A 167 -1.26 -22.64 -13.79
N VAL A 168 -0.11 -21.97 -13.93
CA VAL A 168 0.34 -20.95 -12.99
C VAL A 168 -0.55 -19.71 -13.08
N ARG A 169 -1.01 -19.34 -14.29
CA ARG A 169 -1.98 -18.25 -14.49
C ARG A 169 -3.30 -18.53 -13.76
N GLU A 170 -3.81 -19.76 -13.80
CA GLU A 170 -5.02 -20.16 -13.08
C GLU A 170 -4.87 -20.07 -11.56
N GLU A 171 -3.71 -20.49 -11.03
CA GLU A 171 -3.40 -20.35 -9.59
C GLU A 171 -3.26 -18.87 -9.18
N ALA A 172 -2.62 -18.06 -10.02
CA ALA A 172 -2.50 -16.61 -9.81
C ALA A 172 -3.86 -15.92 -9.84
N LEU A 173 -4.79 -16.36 -10.70
CA LEU A 173 -6.16 -15.86 -10.72
C LEU A 173 -6.89 -16.14 -9.40
N LYS A 174 -6.74 -17.34 -8.82
CA LYS A 174 -7.33 -17.66 -7.51
C LYS A 174 -6.79 -16.71 -6.42
N LEU A 175 -5.47 -16.50 -6.40
CA LEU A 175 -4.86 -15.54 -5.47
C LEU A 175 -5.38 -14.11 -5.68
N ALA A 176 -5.51 -13.68 -6.94
CA ALA A 176 -6.01 -12.34 -7.27
C ALA A 176 -7.46 -12.14 -6.78
N LEU A 177 -8.32 -13.15 -6.92
CA LEU A 177 -9.69 -13.11 -6.41
C LEU A 177 -9.72 -13.02 -4.87
N ASP A 178 -8.87 -13.78 -4.18
CA ASP A 178 -8.74 -13.73 -2.72
C ASP A 178 -8.23 -12.36 -2.24
N MET A 179 -7.23 -11.79 -2.93
CA MET A 179 -6.73 -10.44 -2.65
C MET A 179 -7.84 -9.41 -2.83
N LYS A 180 -8.60 -9.49 -3.93
CA LYS A 180 -9.73 -8.61 -4.20
C LYS A 180 -10.81 -8.69 -3.13
N ALA A 181 -11.14 -9.89 -2.65
CA ALA A 181 -12.09 -10.07 -1.55
C ALA A 181 -11.60 -9.39 -0.26
N LYS A 182 -10.33 -9.59 0.09
CA LYS A 182 -9.70 -8.96 1.28
C LYS A 182 -9.64 -7.44 1.18
N MET A 183 -9.40 -6.88 -0.02
CA MET A 183 -9.39 -5.43 -0.23
C MET A 183 -10.76 -4.79 0.00
N LYS A 184 -11.87 -5.49 -0.26
CA LYS A 184 -13.22 -4.98 0.06
C LYS A 184 -13.46 -4.82 1.55
N GLU A 185 -12.77 -5.62 2.38
CA GLU A 185 -12.87 -5.58 3.83
C GLU A 185 -11.93 -4.53 4.45
N ASN A 186 -10.84 -4.16 3.78
CA ASN A 186 -9.80 -3.23 4.27
C ASN A 186 -9.26 -2.31 3.13
N THR A 187 -10.05 -1.31 2.72
CA THR A 187 -9.78 -0.46 1.54
C THR A 187 -8.67 0.59 1.70
N GLU A 188 -8.00 0.67 2.86
CA GLU A 188 -7.07 1.77 3.17
C GLU A 188 -5.61 1.49 2.78
N ASN A 189 -5.23 0.26 2.39
CA ASN A 189 -3.83 -0.08 2.14
C ASN A 189 -3.42 0.03 0.66
N SER A 190 -2.80 1.16 0.30
CA SER A 190 -2.26 1.43 -1.04
C SER A 190 -1.27 0.38 -1.55
N LEU A 191 -0.49 -0.26 -0.67
CA LEU A 191 0.47 -1.29 -1.06
C LEU A 191 -0.19 -2.61 -1.46
N GLU A 192 -1.31 -2.98 -0.82
CA GLU A 192 -2.06 -4.18 -1.21
C GLU A 192 -2.74 -3.97 -2.58
N VAL A 193 -3.29 -2.78 -2.83
CA VAL A 193 -3.85 -2.41 -4.14
C VAL A 193 -2.77 -2.44 -5.21
N LEU A 194 -1.60 -1.88 -4.91
CA LEU A 194 -0.47 -1.89 -5.84
C LEU A 194 0.00 -3.32 -6.13
N GLY A 195 0.14 -4.17 -5.10
CA GLY A 195 0.54 -5.57 -5.26
C GLY A 195 -0.47 -6.37 -6.08
N PHE A 196 -1.77 -6.10 -5.90
CA PHE A 196 -2.81 -6.67 -6.74
C PHE A 196 -2.66 -6.26 -8.21
N LEU A 197 -2.46 -4.97 -8.51
CA LEU A 197 -2.27 -4.49 -9.88
C LEU A 197 -1.00 -5.05 -10.53
N MET A 198 0.09 -5.19 -9.77
CA MET A 198 1.30 -5.87 -10.22
C MET A 198 1.03 -7.34 -10.56
N LEU A 199 0.29 -8.06 -9.71
CA LEU A 199 -0.11 -9.45 -9.96
C LEU A 199 -0.92 -9.56 -11.26
N LEU A 200 -1.89 -8.67 -11.49
CA LEU A 200 -2.66 -8.66 -12.73
C LEU A 200 -1.77 -8.46 -13.96
N SER A 201 -0.79 -7.55 -13.85
CA SER A 201 0.11 -7.22 -14.96
C SER A 201 1.07 -8.36 -15.28
N ILE A 202 1.69 -8.97 -14.26
CA ILE A 202 2.70 -10.02 -14.45
C ILE A 202 2.05 -11.29 -15.03
N TYR A 203 0.90 -11.69 -14.48
CA TYR A 203 0.24 -12.95 -14.85
C TYR A 203 -0.80 -12.78 -15.97
N GLY A 204 -0.96 -11.56 -16.52
CA GLY A 204 -1.88 -11.27 -17.63
C GLY A 204 -3.32 -11.63 -17.28
N LEU A 205 -3.83 -11.06 -16.19
CA LEU A 205 -5.14 -11.40 -15.62
C LEU A 205 -6.21 -10.32 -15.81
N VAL A 206 -5.87 -9.18 -16.41
CA VAL A 206 -6.76 -8.00 -16.49
C VAL A 206 -8.11 -8.29 -17.15
N ASP A 207 -8.12 -9.20 -18.13
CA ASP A 207 -9.29 -9.68 -18.87
C ASP A 207 -10.31 -10.43 -17.98
N SER A 208 -9.88 -10.88 -16.80
CA SER A 208 -10.72 -11.60 -15.84
C SER A 208 -11.44 -10.67 -14.85
N PHE A 209 -11.23 -9.35 -14.94
CA PHE A 209 -11.77 -8.37 -14.00
C PHE A 209 -12.61 -7.30 -14.72
N ASN A 210 -13.57 -6.72 -13.99
CA ASN A 210 -14.31 -5.58 -14.49
C ASN A 210 -13.36 -4.38 -14.66
N GLU A 211 -13.39 -3.78 -15.83
CA GLU A 211 -12.49 -2.69 -16.19
C GLU A 211 -12.67 -1.45 -15.30
N ASP A 212 -13.91 -1.00 -15.07
CA ASP A 212 -14.18 0.19 -14.27
C ASP A 212 -13.68 0.02 -12.83
N GLU A 213 -13.83 -1.18 -12.26
CA GLU A 213 -13.26 -1.51 -10.95
C GLU A 213 -11.73 -1.42 -10.94
N VAL A 214 -11.06 -1.90 -12.01
CA VAL A 214 -9.60 -1.81 -12.13
C VAL A 214 -9.15 -0.34 -12.29
N LEU A 215 -9.88 0.47 -13.05
CA LEU A 215 -9.61 1.90 -13.19
C LEU A 215 -9.77 2.64 -11.85
N GLU A 216 -10.76 2.28 -11.03
CA GLU A 216 -10.90 2.84 -9.69
C GLU A 216 -9.72 2.48 -8.76
N LEU A 217 -9.19 1.26 -8.87
CA LEU A 217 -7.96 0.87 -8.16
C LEU A 217 -6.75 1.69 -8.62
N PHE A 218 -6.62 1.94 -9.93
CA PHE A 218 -5.58 2.83 -10.44
C PHE A 218 -5.72 4.26 -9.93
N ALA A 219 -6.95 4.79 -9.83
CA ALA A 219 -7.19 6.11 -9.26
C ALA A 219 -6.73 6.18 -7.80
N PHE A 220 -6.96 5.10 -7.03
CA PHE A 220 -6.51 5.00 -5.65
C PHE A 220 -4.98 5.05 -5.50
N VAL A 221 -4.24 4.37 -6.37
CA VAL A 221 -2.75 4.36 -6.33
C VAL A 221 -2.10 5.32 -7.32
N ALA A 222 -2.83 6.28 -7.88
CA ALA A 222 -2.36 7.15 -8.96
C ALA A 222 -1.13 8.01 -8.59
N GLN A 223 -0.87 8.19 -7.29
CA GLN A 223 0.32 8.87 -6.81
C GLN A 223 1.60 8.04 -6.98
N HIS A 224 1.52 6.72 -7.09
CA HIS A 224 2.70 5.85 -7.20
C HIS A 224 3.17 5.79 -8.64
N LYS A 225 4.47 6.04 -8.86
CA LYS A 225 5.09 6.01 -10.20
C LYS A 225 4.86 4.69 -10.93
N ILE A 226 5.01 3.58 -10.22
CA ILE A 226 4.79 2.23 -10.76
C ILE A 226 3.36 2.01 -11.24
N ALA A 227 2.34 2.65 -10.64
CA ALA A 227 0.97 2.55 -11.10
C ALA A 227 0.80 3.14 -12.51
N VAL A 228 1.53 4.20 -12.84
CA VAL A 228 1.49 4.85 -14.17
C VAL A 228 2.05 3.92 -15.25
N GLU A 229 3.13 3.20 -14.93
CA GLU A 229 3.77 2.21 -15.82
C GLU A 229 2.89 0.96 -16.02
N LEU A 230 2.31 0.47 -14.92
CA LEU A 230 1.38 -0.67 -14.95
C LEU A 230 0.13 -0.36 -15.77
N PHE A 231 -0.38 0.87 -15.71
CA PHE A 231 -1.57 1.28 -16.48
C PHE A 231 -1.42 1.03 -17.99
N GLY A 232 -0.25 1.37 -18.55
CA GLY A 232 0.05 1.13 -19.96
C GLY A 232 0.27 -0.36 -20.25
N THR A 233 1.00 -1.04 -19.38
CA THR A 233 1.28 -2.49 -19.49
C THR A 233 0.02 -3.33 -19.47
N LEU A 234 -0.99 -2.92 -18.70
CA LEU A 234 -2.30 -3.55 -18.61
C LEU A 234 -3.26 -3.17 -19.75
N GLY A 235 -2.80 -2.39 -20.73
CA GLY A 235 -3.54 -2.07 -21.94
C GLY A 235 -4.46 -0.85 -21.84
N PHE A 236 -4.34 -0.02 -20.80
CA PHE A 236 -5.19 1.15 -20.60
C PHE A 236 -4.64 2.45 -21.21
N ALA A 237 -3.49 2.42 -21.89
CA ALA A 237 -2.82 3.60 -22.44
C ALA A 237 -3.75 4.48 -23.32
N ASN A 238 -4.61 3.87 -24.14
CA ASN A 238 -5.58 4.59 -24.98
C ASN A 238 -6.71 5.29 -24.20
N LYS A 239 -6.90 4.94 -22.93
CA LYS A 239 -7.90 5.53 -22.02
C LYS A 239 -7.30 6.59 -21.09
N ALA A 240 -5.99 6.86 -21.18
CA ALA A 240 -5.29 7.74 -20.26
C ALA A 240 -5.91 9.15 -20.17
N SER A 241 -6.32 9.75 -21.30
CA SER A 241 -6.98 11.07 -21.31
C SER A 241 -8.30 11.05 -20.53
N ASP A 242 -9.15 10.07 -20.82
CA ASP A 242 -10.45 9.91 -20.18
C ASP A 242 -10.31 9.62 -18.69
N PHE A 243 -9.35 8.78 -18.33
CA PHE A 243 -9.02 8.44 -16.94
C PHE A 243 -8.54 9.67 -16.15
N VAL A 244 -7.62 10.46 -16.72
CA VAL A 244 -7.12 11.69 -16.08
C VAL A 244 -8.26 12.67 -15.82
N GLU A 245 -9.11 12.92 -16.81
CA GLU A 245 -10.21 13.87 -16.68
C GLU A 245 -11.31 13.35 -15.74
N LYS A 246 -11.77 12.11 -15.93
CA LYS A 246 -12.95 11.56 -15.23
C LYS A 246 -12.64 11.04 -13.84
N ASN A 247 -11.52 10.31 -13.66
CA ASN A 247 -11.23 9.61 -12.40
C ASN A 247 -10.28 10.40 -11.49
N LEU A 248 -9.43 11.30 -12.03
CA LEU A 248 -8.45 12.04 -11.23
C LEU A 248 -8.83 13.51 -11.01
N ILE A 249 -8.97 14.30 -12.09
CA ILE A 249 -9.21 15.76 -11.99
C ILE A 249 -10.53 16.06 -11.29
N ARG A 250 -11.64 15.40 -11.68
CA ARG A 250 -12.94 15.56 -11.01
C ARG A 250 -12.91 15.22 -9.52
N LYS A 251 -12.05 14.29 -9.12
CA LYS A 251 -11.83 13.90 -7.71
C LYS A 251 -10.75 14.74 -7.00
N LYS A 252 -10.26 15.81 -7.64
CA LYS A 252 -9.18 16.69 -7.15
C LYS A 252 -7.86 15.97 -6.85
N GLN A 253 -7.60 14.83 -7.48
CA GLN A 253 -6.35 14.08 -7.36
C GLN A 253 -5.29 14.63 -8.33
N PHE A 254 -4.92 15.90 -8.16
CA PHE A 254 -4.08 16.63 -9.11
C PHE A 254 -2.67 16.04 -9.27
N VAL A 255 -2.04 15.59 -8.19
CA VAL A 255 -0.69 14.98 -8.26
C VAL A 255 -0.71 13.72 -9.14
N GLY A 256 -1.70 12.85 -8.96
CA GLY A 256 -1.89 11.69 -9.85
C GLY A 256 -2.19 12.12 -11.28
N ALA A 257 -3.09 13.09 -11.48
CA ALA A 257 -3.44 13.60 -12.80
C ALA A 257 -2.23 14.14 -13.57
N VAL A 258 -1.32 14.83 -12.89
CA VAL A 258 -0.08 15.34 -13.46
C VAL A 258 0.88 14.21 -13.82
N ARG A 259 1.09 13.22 -12.94
CA ARG A 259 1.95 12.06 -13.24
C ARG A 259 1.49 11.32 -14.51
N PHE A 260 0.19 11.04 -14.61
CA PHE A 260 -0.38 10.42 -15.81
C PHE A 260 -0.29 11.35 -17.03
N SER A 261 -0.61 12.63 -16.88
CA SER A 261 -0.52 13.58 -18.00
C SER A 261 0.89 13.70 -18.56
N CYS A 262 1.92 13.66 -17.71
CA CYS A 262 3.32 13.66 -18.12
C CYS A 262 3.70 12.37 -18.83
N ALA A 263 3.36 11.21 -18.27
CA ALA A 263 3.71 9.92 -18.86
C ALA A 263 3.06 9.69 -20.24
N TYR A 264 1.84 10.21 -20.44
CA TYR A 264 1.07 10.03 -21.68
C TYR A 264 1.00 11.29 -22.56
N ASN A 265 1.78 12.33 -22.25
CA ASN A 265 1.85 13.59 -23.01
C ASN A 265 0.48 14.25 -23.28
N LEU A 266 -0.41 14.28 -22.29
CA LEU A 266 -1.82 14.66 -22.46
C LEU A 266 -2.09 16.17 -22.35
N ASN A 267 -1.16 16.95 -21.82
CA ASN A 267 -1.37 18.36 -21.49
C ASN A 267 -0.08 19.17 -21.66
N VAL A 268 -0.22 20.48 -21.87
CA VAL A 268 0.91 21.42 -21.87
C VAL A 268 1.44 21.63 -20.45
N LYS A 269 2.76 21.77 -20.31
CA LYS A 269 3.44 21.87 -19.00
C LYS A 269 2.85 22.95 -18.08
N ASN A 270 2.47 24.11 -18.61
CA ASN A 270 1.91 25.21 -17.81
C ASN A 270 0.62 24.79 -17.08
N LYS A 271 -0.31 24.11 -17.78
CA LYS A 271 -1.54 23.57 -17.20
C LYS A 271 -1.25 22.57 -16.08
N LEU A 272 -0.16 21.80 -16.19
CA LEU A 272 0.26 20.86 -15.15
C LEU A 272 0.75 21.57 -13.89
N VAL A 273 1.55 22.62 -14.06
CA VAL A 273 2.03 23.46 -12.95
C VAL A 273 0.85 24.17 -12.26
N ASP A 274 -0.12 24.67 -13.01
CA ASP A 274 -1.33 25.30 -12.45
C ASP A 274 -2.14 24.32 -11.59
N MET A 275 -2.31 23.06 -12.04
CA MET A 275 -2.96 22.02 -11.25
C MET A 275 -2.21 21.71 -9.94
N LEU A 276 -0.88 21.68 -9.96
CA LEU A 276 -0.08 21.50 -8.74
C LEU A 276 -0.20 22.70 -7.81
N ARG A 277 -0.25 23.93 -8.34
CA ARG A 277 -0.47 25.14 -7.54
C ARG A 277 -1.84 25.12 -6.85
N GLU A 278 -2.89 24.70 -7.56
CA GLU A 278 -4.22 24.51 -6.98
C GLU A 278 -4.21 23.43 -5.88
N HIS A 279 -3.47 22.33 -6.09
CA HIS A 279 -3.31 21.29 -5.07
C HIS A 279 -2.68 21.83 -3.78
N VAL A 280 -1.58 22.59 -3.90
CA VAL A 280 -0.88 23.22 -2.77
C VAL A 280 -1.81 24.16 -2.00
N GLN A 281 -2.57 25.01 -2.70
CA GLN A 281 -3.53 25.92 -2.08
C GLN A 281 -4.64 25.17 -1.35
N ASN A 282 -5.19 24.12 -1.95
CA ASN A 282 -6.21 23.28 -1.32
C ASN A 282 -5.68 22.59 -0.06
N ALA A 283 -4.46 22.03 -0.10
CA ALA A 283 -3.83 21.40 1.06
C ALA A 283 -3.65 22.38 2.23
N LYS A 284 -3.19 23.60 1.92
CA LYS A 284 -3.05 24.69 2.90
C LYS A 284 -4.39 25.07 3.54
N LEU A 285 -5.43 25.31 2.74
CA LEU A 285 -6.76 25.66 3.23
C LEU A 285 -7.37 24.57 4.11
N ILE A 286 -7.16 23.29 3.77
CA ILE A 286 -7.63 22.16 4.59
C ILE A 286 -6.90 22.14 5.93
N CYS A 287 -5.59 22.38 5.95
CA CYS A 287 -4.81 22.44 7.18
C CYS A 287 -5.25 23.61 8.06
N ASP A 288 -5.27 24.83 7.52
CA ASP A 288 -5.62 26.05 8.24
C ASP A 288 -7.04 25.93 8.83
N SER A 289 -8.02 25.50 8.02
CA SER A 289 -9.40 25.32 8.49
C SER A 289 -9.57 24.24 9.56
N ARG A 290 -8.75 23.17 9.54
CA ARG A 290 -8.74 22.16 10.62
C ARG A 290 -8.07 22.72 11.88
N CYS A 291 -7.02 23.51 11.73
CA CYS A 291 -6.31 24.10 12.85
C CYS A 291 -7.10 25.22 13.56
N GLU A 292 -7.95 25.95 12.84
CA GLU A 292 -8.82 26.97 13.42
C GLU A 292 -10.02 26.38 14.18
N LYS A 293 -10.57 25.26 13.69
CA LYS A 293 -11.80 24.65 14.25
C LYS A 293 -11.60 23.87 15.55
N THR A 294 -10.37 23.60 15.95
CA THR A 294 -10.08 22.78 17.13
C THR A 294 -8.89 23.33 17.91
N ASN A 295 -8.89 23.15 19.23
CA ASN A 295 -7.74 23.40 20.07
C ASN A 295 -6.92 22.14 20.36
N SER A 296 -7.31 20.98 19.81
CA SER A 296 -6.57 19.73 19.98
C SER A 296 -5.23 19.76 19.26
N ILE A 297 -4.14 19.63 20.03
CA ILE A 297 -2.76 19.57 19.52
C ILE A 297 -2.59 18.37 18.58
N GLU A 298 -3.18 17.21 18.91
CA GLU A 298 -3.08 16.00 18.08
C GLU A 298 -3.73 16.20 16.71
N ILE A 299 -4.92 16.82 16.66
CA ILE A 299 -5.62 17.06 15.39
C ILE A 299 -4.85 18.08 14.54
N LYS A 300 -4.30 19.13 15.16
CA LYS A 300 -3.43 20.11 14.47
C LYS A 300 -2.17 19.45 13.94
N GLY A 301 -1.54 18.59 14.73
CA GLY A 301 -0.38 17.79 14.32
C GLY A 301 -0.68 16.96 13.08
N LYS A 302 -1.75 16.16 13.11
CA LYS A 302 -2.19 15.34 11.97
C LYS A 302 -2.52 16.17 10.72
N ALA A 303 -3.12 17.34 10.88
CA ALA A 303 -3.41 18.23 9.76
C ALA A 303 -2.12 18.76 9.11
N LYS A 304 -1.15 19.20 9.93
CA LYS A 304 0.18 19.63 9.45
C LYS A 304 0.95 18.48 8.80
N ASP A 305 0.90 17.28 9.36
CA ASP A 305 1.48 16.06 8.77
C ASP A 305 0.91 15.79 7.37
N GLN A 306 -0.41 15.87 7.23
CA GLN A 306 -1.08 15.67 5.96
C GLN A 306 -0.69 16.75 4.93
N GLU A 307 -0.58 18.01 5.35
CA GLU A 307 -0.12 19.10 4.48
C GLU A 307 1.33 18.84 4.04
N ILE A 308 2.24 18.53 4.96
CA ILE A 308 3.65 18.22 4.64
C ILE A 308 3.74 17.07 3.65
N ALA A 309 3.02 15.96 3.88
CA ALA A 309 3.03 14.80 2.98
C ALA A 309 2.53 15.16 1.57
N SER A 310 1.47 15.98 1.47
CA SER A 310 0.95 16.49 0.21
C SER A 310 1.97 17.38 -0.51
N LEU A 311 2.63 18.30 0.20
CA LEU A 311 3.65 19.19 -0.35
C LEU A 311 4.89 18.42 -0.83
N GLN A 312 5.33 17.41 -0.07
CA GLN A 312 6.41 16.51 -0.47
C GLN A 312 6.05 15.71 -1.74
N ALA A 313 4.80 15.23 -1.84
CA ALA A 313 4.34 14.52 -3.02
C ALA A 313 4.35 15.42 -4.28
N VAL A 314 4.03 16.72 -4.13
CA VAL A 314 4.13 17.72 -5.21
C VAL A 314 5.58 17.92 -5.64
N LEU A 315 6.50 18.14 -4.70
CA LEU A 315 7.94 18.28 -5.02
C LEU A 315 8.47 17.07 -5.79
N GLN A 316 8.14 15.86 -5.30
CA GLN A 316 8.53 14.63 -5.97
C GLN A 316 7.92 14.53 -7.37
N CYS A 317 6.65 14.90 -7.53
CA CYS A 317 5.98 14.89 -8.83
C CYS A 317 6.63 15.87 -9.83
N ILE A 318 7.04 17.06 -9.39
CA ILE A 318 7.75 18.04 -10.23
C ILE A 318 9.07 17.44 -10.75
N LEU A 319 9.83 16.82 -9.85
CA LEU A 319 11.10 16.15 -10.17
C LEU A 319 10.88 14.99 -11.14
N ASP A 320 9.97 14.07 -10.83
CA ASP A 320 9.66 12.89 -11.65
C ASP A 320 9.25 13.29 -13.07
N CYS A 321 8.52 14.40 -13.20
CA CYS A 321 7.91 14.84 -14.44
C CYS A 321 8.77 15.83 -15.23
N ASN A 322 9.95 16.22 -14.73
CA ASN A 322 10.79 17.28 -15.31
C ASN A 322 9.98 18.54 -15.67
N LEU A 323 9.08 18.92 -14.76
CA LEU A 323 8.35 20.17 -14.87
C LEU A 323 9.31 21.27 -14.45
N GLN A 324 9.70 22.12 -15.40
CA GLN A 324 10.39 23.36 -15.07
C GLN A 324 9.38 24.24 -14.31
N SER A 325 9.28 24.05 -13.00
CA SER A 325 8.57 25.01 -12.16
C SER A 325 9.43 26.26 -12.05
N ASP A 326 8.80 27.44 -12.01
CA ASP A 326 9.50 28.65 -11.58
C ASP A 326 10.24 28.36 -10.26
N ASP A 327 11.51 28.74 -10.18
CA ASP A 327 12.35 28.58 -8.97
C ASP A 327 11.65 29.14 -7.71
N LEU A 328 10.74 30.10 -7.89
CA LEU A 328 9.89 30.65 -6.85
C LEU A 328 8.88 29.64 -6.26
N PHE A 329 8.26 28.79 -7.08
CA PHE A 329 7.21 27.86 -6.64
C PHE A 329 7.78 26.70 -5.81
N ASP A 330 8.91 26.11 -6.24
CA ASP A 330 9.62 25.10 -5.45
C ASP A 330 10.09 25.66 -4.09
N LYS A 331 10.64 26.89 -4.09
CA LYS A 331 11.04 27.58 -2.86
C LYS A 331 9.87 27.84 -1.92
N GLU A 332 8.72 28.27 -2.44
CA GLU A 332 7.49 28.49 -1.65
C GLU A 332 7.06 27.21 -0.93
N ILE A 333 7.02 26.08 -1.65
CA ILE A 333 6.64 24.79 -1.08
C ILE A 333 7.63 24.35 0.02
N ARG A 334 8.94 24.44 -0.27
CA ARG A 334 9.99 24.05 0.70
C ARG A 334 9.95 24.92 1.95
N TYR A 335 9.74 26.22 1.81
CA TYR A 335 9.60 27.14 2.93
C TYR A 335 8.42 26.76 3.81
N ARG A 336 7.25 26.48 3.20
CA ARG A 336 6.06 26.05 3.95
C ARG A 336 6.27 24.74 4.70
N ILE A 337 6.95 23.76 4.10
CA ILE A 337 7.30 22.51 4.79
C ILE A 337 8.16 22.80 6.04
N LEU A 338 9.15 23.68 5.94
CA LEU A 338 10.00 24.06 7.07
C LEU A 338 9.20 24.77 8.17
N GLU A 339 8.32 25.71 7.81
CA GLU A 339 7.42 26.39 8.74
C GLU A 339 6.52 25.39 9.49
N LEU A 340 5.90 24.44 8.78
CA LEU A 340 5.03 23.44 9.37
C LEU A 340 5.78 22.50 10.32
N LYS A 341 7.04 22.15 10.00
CA LYS A 341 7.90 21.33 10.86
C LYS A 341 8.33 22.08 12.12
N ALA A 342 8.71 23.36 12.00
CA ALA A 342 9.10 24.17 13.15
C ALA A 342 7.93 24.40 14.13
N ASN A 343 6.71 24.51 13.61
CA ASN A 343 5.51 24.72 14.41
C ASN A 343 4.91 23.43 14.99
N LYS A 344 5.63 22.29 14.99
CA LYS A 344 5.18 21.05 15.68
C LYS A 344 5.66 20.95 17.12
N ASP A 345 6.72 21.66 17.47
CA ASP A 345 7.39 21.56 18.78
C ASP A 345 6.85 22.56 19.83
N ILE A 346 5.73 23.22 19.53
CA ILE A 346 4.99 24.16 20.40
C ILE A 346 3.53 23.75 20.39
#